data_AF-A0A2T6ZGQ2-F1
#
_entry.id   AF-A0A2T6ZGQ2-F1
#
_cell.length_a   1.000
_cell.length_b   1.000
_cell.length_c   1.000
_cell.angle_alpha   90.00
_cell.angle_beta   90.00
_cell.angle_gamma   90.00
#
_symmetry.space_group_name_H-M   'P 1'
#
loop_
_entity.id
_entity.type
_entity.pdbx_description
1 polymer ?
#
loop_
_entity_poly.entity_id
_entity_poly.type
_entity_poly.pdbx_seq_one_letter_code
_entity_poly.pdbx_strand_id
1 'polypeptide(L)'
;MSLNRSLLRNVYFYDAANPGVILGGLFRNGSITEANFLDILGIILIVEGNPLRVQERVLGHIVSRTDTPLKIGVYDIYCDASIRVENEPWIPRSISHSATARDDRFCHEVRDRDRRCVISGLINPEAHIQADNWSGFQPAHIFPPEHESLWTQCDYGREITDIDDTLGTPKIDSCQNGFLLGSGTHTKFDQYLIAVNPDDNYKIVVFDIDIFGLDGRILDPVCRNPDDPRRVSDQLLRWHFRQSIFANVRRVREPIFEHDFPPGHDVAGEILAGPYGQERFALEIASRLRGFLKDNRFCHEETL
;
A
#
# COMPACT_ATOMS: atom_id res chain seq x y z
N MET A 1 -16.67 -0.65 -15.19
CA MET A 1 -15.61 -1.58 -15.64
C MET A 1 -14.38 -1.30 -14.79
N SER A 2 -13.74 -2.31 -14.19
CA SER A 2 -12.54 -2.06 -13.37
C SER A 2 -11.38 -1.55 -14.25
N LEU A 3 -10.67 -0.53 -13.74
CA LEU A 3 -9.48 -0.01 -14.40
C LEU A 3 -8.37 -1.06 -14.38
N ASN A 4 -7.71 -1.23 -15.53
CA ASN A 4 -6.69 -2.24 -15.71
C ASN A 4 -5.28 -1.66 -15.50
N ARG A 5 -4.64 -2.02 -14.38
CA ARG A 5 -3.31 -1.53 -13.95
C ARG A 5 -2.22 -1.63 -15.02
N SER A 6 -2.33 -2.60 -15.93
CA SER A 6 -1.29 -2.86 -16.92
C SER A 6 -1.28 -1.90 -18.12
N LEU A 7 -2.39 -1.19 -18.37
CA LEU A 7 -2.54 -0.36 -19.57
C LEU A 7 -1.53 0.78 -19.63
N LEU A 8 -1.06 1.19 -18.45
CA LEU A 8 -0.17 2.32 -18.32
C LEU A 8 1.31 1.90 -18.29
N ARG A 9 1.62 0.63 -17.98
CA ARG A 9 2.99 0.14 -17.77
C ARG A 9 3.92 0.59 -18.90
N ASN A 10 5.11 1.02 -18.53
CA ASN A 10 6.14 1.49 -19.45
C ASN A 10 7.47 0.73 -19.27
N VAL A 11 7.49 -0.24 -18.35
CA VAL A 11 8.57 -1.22 -18.20
C VAL A 11 7.96 -2.60 -18.22
N TYR A 12 8.52 -3.49 -19.04
CA TYR A 12 8.10 -4.88 -19.15
C TYR A 12 9.31 -5.79 -19.02
N PHE A 13 9.13 -6.97 -18.43
CA PHE A 13 10.21 -7.95 -18.35
C PHE A 13 9.73 -9.37 -18.62
N TYR A 14 10.61 -10.13 -19.26
CA TYR A 14 10.33 -11.43 -19.87
C TYR A 14 11.37 -12.46 -19.43
N ASP A 15 10.99 -13.74 -19.51
CA ASP A 15 11.94 -14.83 -19.44
C ASP A 15 12.77 -14.85 -20.74
N ALA A 16 14.09 -14.70 -20.64
CA ALA A 16 14.96 -14.72 -21.80
C ALA A 16 14.99 -16.08 -22.51
N ALA A 17 14.77 -17.17 -21.76
CA ALA A 17 14.67 -18.51 -22.34
C ALA A 17 13.34 -18.72 -23.09
N ASN A 18 12.31 -17.94 -22.73
CA ASN A 18 10.99 -17.99 -23.35
C ASN A 18 10.48 -16.57 -23.64
N PRO A 19 10.97 -15.89 -24.69
CA PRO A 19 10.68 -14.46 -24.94
C PRO A 19 9.19 -14.10 -25.11
N GLY A 20 8.34 -15.09 -25.38
CA GLY A 20 6.88 -14.94 -25.42
C GLY A 20 6.20 -14.93 -24.05
N VAL A 21 6.92 -15.27 -22.97
CA VAL A 21 6.42 -15.36 -21.60
C VAL A 21 6.76 -14.07 -20.85
N ILE A 22 5.77 -13.21 -20.72
CA ILE A 22 5.85 -12.04 -19.85
C ILE A 22 5.88 -12.49 -18.39
N LEU A 23 6.89 -12.06 -17.64
CA LEU A 23 6.99 -12.33 -16.20
C LEU A 23 6.27 -11.23 -15.40
N GLY A 24 6.28 -10.01 -15.91
CA GLY A 24 5.57 -8.88 -15.32
C GLY A 24 5.92 -7.55 -15.98
N GLY A 25 5.61 -6.46 -15.29
CA GLY A 25 5.95 -5.11 -15.71
C GLY A 25 5.41 -4.08 -14.73
N LEU A 26 5.89 -2.84 -14.80
CA LEU A 26 5.47 -1.77 -13.90
C LEU A 26 5.36 -0.43 -14.63
N PHE A 27 4.69 0.52 -14.00
CA PHE A 27 4.80 1.93 -14.34
C PHE A 27 5.95 2.54 -13.55
N ARG A 28 6.86 3.24 -14.23
CA ARG A 28 7.87 4.07 -13.56
C ARG A 28 7.71 5.54 -13.96
N ASN A 29 7.67 6.43 -12.97
CA ASN A 29 7.64 7.89 -13.18
C ASN A 29 9.06 8.49 -13.28
N GLY A 30 10.04 7.90 -12.59
CA GLY A 30 11.45 8.26 -12.73
C GLY A 30 12.31 7.95 -11.52
N SER A 31 11.72 7.73 -10.34
CA SER A 31 12.46 7.51 -9.10
C SER A 31 12.99 6.09 -8.90
N ILE A 32 12.42 5.12 -9.63
CA ILE A 32 12.85 3.72 -9.58
C ILE A 32 14.21 3.60 -10.26
N THR A 33 15.22 3.22 -9.47
CA THR A 33 16.58 2.99 -9.94
C THR A 33 16.77 1.55 -10.40
N GLU A 34 17.91 1.25 -11.03
CA GLU A 34 18.30 -0.11 -11.34
C GLU A 34 18.40 -0.99 -10.08
N ALA A 35 18.94 -0.46 -8.97
CA ALA A 35 18.97 -1.16 -7.70
C ALA A 35 17.55 -1.52 -7.22
N ASN A 36 16.62 -0.57 -7.24
CA ASN A 36 15.23 -0.84 -6.86
C ASN A 36 14.57 -1.86 -7.77
N PHE A 37 14.85 -1.82 -9.07
CA PHE A 37 14.29 -2.79 -10.00
C PHE A 37 14.75 -4.20 -9.66
N LEU A 38 16.03 -4.38 -9.31
CA LEU A 38 16.54 -5.67 -8.86
C LEU A 38 15.90 -6.12 -7.53
N ASP A 39 15.67 -5.20 -6.58
CA ASP A 39 14.95 -5.49 -5.33
C ASP A 39 13.49 -5.94 -5.60
N ILE A 40 12.79 -5.23 -6.49
CA ILE A 40 11.43 -5.57 -6.92
C ILE A 40 11.40 -6.96 -7.56
N LEU A 41 12.35 -7.28 -8.44
CA LEU A 41 12.46 -8.60 -9.05
C LEU A 41 12.71 -9.69 -8.00
N GLY A 42 13.54 -9.42 -6.99
CA GLY A 42 13.75 -10.33 -5.86
C GLY A 42 12.50 -10.61 -5.02
N ILE A 43 11.52 -9.71 -5.03
CA ILE A 43 10.23 -9.89 -4.36
C ILE A 43 9.28 -10.77 -5.17
N ILE A 44 9.32 -10.70 -6.51
CA ILE A 44 8.34 -11.36 -7.38
C ILE A 44 8.86 -12.59 -8.11
N LEU A 45 10.16 -12.79 -8.22
CA LEU A 45 10.74 -13.93 -8.93
C LEU A 45 11.33 -14.91 -7.94
N ILE A 46 10.86 -16.16 -8.02
CA ILE A 46 11.44 -17.31 -7.34
C ILE A 46 12.38 -17.97 -8.33
N VAL A 47 13.65 -18.09 -7.95
CA VAL A 47 14.73 -18.55 -8.82
C VAL A 47 15.45 -19.72 -8.15
N GLU A 48 15.47 -20.87 -8.82
CA GLU A 48 16.18 -22.06 -8.35
C GLU A 48 17.62 -22.06 -8.89
N GLY A 49 18.48 -21.09 -8.55
CA GLY A 49 19.86 -21.03 -9.08
C GLY A 49 20.65 -19.74 -8.87
N ASN A 50 21.70 -19.58 -9.69
CA ASN A 50 22.62 -18.43 -9.76
C ASN A 50 21.90 -17.07 -9.88
N PRO A 51 22.59 -15.94 -9.57
CA PRO A 51 21.97 -14.62 -9.61
C PRO A 51 21.38 -14.30 -10.99
N LEU A 52 20.18 -13.72 -10.98
CA LEU A 52 19.51 -13.22 -12.18
C LEU A 52 20.39 -12.17 -12.87
N ARG A 53 20.60 -12.34 -14.19
CA ARG A 53 21.13 -11.26 -15.03
C ARG A 53 19.96 -10.59 -15.73
N VAL A 54 19.88 -9.28 -15.59
CA VAL A 54 18.81 -8.46 -16.18
C VAL A 54 19.42 -7.58 -17.25
N GLN A 55 18.85 -7.60 -18.45
CA GLN A 55 19.38 -6.86 -19.60
C GLN A 55 18.26 -6.13 -20.32
N GLU A 56 18.48 -4.85 -20.64
CA GLU A 56 17.59 -4.09 -21.52
C GLU A 56 17.71 -4.62 -22.96
N ARG A 57 16.57 -4.90 -23.60
CA ARG A 57 16.50 -5.68 -24.83
C ARG A 57 17.05 -4.94 -26.07
N VAL A 58 16.89 -3.63 -26.15
CA VAL A 58 17.19 -2.86 -27.38
C VAL A 58 18.67 -2.51 -27.50
N LEU A 59 19.24 -1.94 -26.44
CA LEU A 59 20.63 -1.48 -26.38
C LEU A 59 21.54 -2.50 -25.70
N GLY A 60 20.99 -3.55 -25.11
CA GLY A 60 21.76 -4.60 -24.43
C GLY A 60 22.37 -4.15 -23.11
N HIS A 61 21.89 -3.04 -22.53
CA HIS A 61 22.41 -2.52 -21.26
C HIS A 61 22.16 -3.51 -20.12
N ILE A 62 23.23 -3.88 -19.41
CA ILE A 62 23.13 -4.78 -18.25
C ILE A 62 22.76 -3.96 -17.04
N VAL A 63 21.61 -4.29 -16.44
CA VAL A 63 21.13 -3.65 -15.21
C VAL A 63 22.03 -4.09 -14.06
N SER A 64 22.49 -3.11 -13.29
CA SER A 64 23.42 -3.29 -12.19
C SER A 64 22.90 -2.58 -10.94
N ARG A 65 23.34 -3.00 -9.75
CA ARG A 65 22.87 -2.38 -8.49
C ARG A 65 23.47 -0.97 -8.35
N THR A 66 22.81 0.01 -8.95
CA THR A 66 23.19 1.43 -8.96
C THR A 66 21.98 2.33 -8.76
N ASP A 67 22.22 3.59 -8.38
CA ASP A 67 21.18 4.62 -8.26
C ASP A 67 20.79 5.25 -9.61
N THR A 68 21.25 4.66 -10.71
CA THR A 68 20.86 5.11 -12.05
C THR A 68 19.36 4.89 -12.24
N PRO A 69 18.60 5.91 -12.70
CA PRO A 69 17.18 5.74 -12.99
C PRO A 69 16.94 4.65 -14.04
N LEU A 70 15.99 3.76 -13.75
CA LEU A 70 15.58 2.70 -14.68
C LEU A 70 14.95 3.34 -15.93
N LYS A 71 15.42 2.90 -17.11
CA LYS A 71 14.87 3.36 -18.39
C LYS A 71 13.53 2.69 -18.68
N ILE A 72 12.65 3.40 -19.40
CA ILE A 72 11.51 2.78 -20.07
C ILE A 72 12.02 1.77 -21.08
N GLY A 73 11.34 0.62 -21.17
CA GLY A 73 11.69 -0.37 -22.16
C GLY A 73 11.32 -1.79 -21.76
N VAL A 74 11.92 -2.71 -22.49
CA VAL A 74 11.73 -4.15 -22.29
C VAL A 74 13.02 -4.73 -21.77
N TYR A 75 12.92 -5.57 -20.75
CA TYR A 75 14.05 -6.22 -20.11
C TYR A 75 13.92 -7.74 -20.21
N ASP A 76 15.04 -8.40 -20.48
CA ASP A 76 15.17 -9.84 -20.51
C ASP A 76 15.84 -10.32 -19.22
N ILE A 77 15.16 -11.25 -18.54
CA ILE A 77 15.65 -11.88 -17.33
C ILE A 77 16.30 -13.21 -17.72
N TYR A 78 17.62 -13.27 -17.54
CA TYR A 78 18.42 -14.47 -17.76
C TYR A 78 18.64 -15.19 -16.44
N CYS A 79 18.35 -16.49 -16.45
CA CYS A 79 18.64 -17.39 -15.36
C CYS A 79 19.16 -18.71 -15.95
N ASP A 80 20.15 -19.33 -15.29
CA ASP A 80 20.67 -20.65 -15.65
C ASP A 80 19.69 -21.81 -15.32
N ALA A 81 18.55 -21.47 -14.69
CA ALA A 81 17.57 -22.39 -14.14
C ALA A 81 16.15 -21.88 -14.45
N SER A 82 15.13 -22.51 -13.87
CA SER A 82 13.75 -22.09 -14.09
C SER A 82 13.40 -20.83 -13.28
N ILE A 83 12.68 -19.91 -13.91
CA ILE A 83 12.09 -18.73 -13.28
C ILE A 83 10.61 -19.03 -12.99
N ARG A 84 10.19 -18.83 -11.74
CA ARG A 84 8.77 -18.82 -11.37
C ARG A 84 8.39 -17.45 -10.83
N VAL A 85 7.16 -17.03 -11.10
CA VAL A 85 6.61 -15.80 -10.50
C VAL A 85 5.95 -16.18 -9.18
N GLU A 86 6.28 -15.45 -8.11
CA GLU A 86 5.66 -15.57 -6.80
C GLU A 86 4.14 -15.45 -6.91
N ASN A 87 3.42 -16.35 -6.24
CA ASN A 87 1.96 -16.45 -6.29
C ASN A 87 1.32 -16.27 -4.90
N GLU A 88 2.07 -15.77 -3.91
CA GLU A 88 1.54 -15.34 -2.62
C GLU A 88 0.30 -14.44 -2.82
N PRO A 89 -0.84 -14.68 -2.14
CA PRO A 89 -2.06 -13.91 -2.35
C PRO A 89 -1.86 -12.40 -2.13
N TRP A 90 -2.45 -11.61 -3.01
CA TRP A 90 -2.63 -10.18 -2.79
C TRP A 90 -3.79 -9.93 -1.82
N ILE A 91 -3.63 -9.00 -0.89
CA ILE A 91 -4.62 -8.70 0.15
C ILE A 91 -5.45 -7.49 -0.29
N PRO A 92 -6.71 -7.68 -0.72
CA PRO A 92 -7.56 -6.58 -1.18
C PRO A 92 -7.89 -5.61 -0.03
N ARG A 93 -7.99 -4.32 -0.33
CA ARG A 93 -8.44 -3.29 0.63
C ARG A 93 -9.72 -2.63 0.13
N SER A 94 -10.64 -2.32 1.03
CA SER A 94 -11.72 -1.38 0.73
C SER A 94 -11.14 0.03 0.86
N ILE A 95 -11.60 0.99 0.05
CA ILE A 95 -11.28 2.39 0.34
C ILE A 95 -11.96 2.72 1.65
N SER A 96 -11.13 2.91 2.67
CA SER A 96 -11.58 3.23 4.00
C SER A 96 -12.07 4.68 4.04
N HIS A 97 -13.33 4.90 3.60
CA HIS A 97 -14.04 6.10 3.99
C HIS A 97 -14.40 5.94 5.46
N SER A 98 -13.54 6.43 6.35
CA SER A 98 -13.83 6.63 7.76
C SER A 98 -14.98 7.63 7.89
N ALA A 99 -16.20 7.17 7.62
CA ALA A 99 -17.42 7.93 7.84
C ALA A 99 -17.73 8.00 9.35
N THR A 100 -17.24 7.02 10.12
CA THR A 100 -17.32 6.95 11.58
C THR A 100 -16.02 6.29 12.07
N ALA A 101 -15.23 6.79 13.02
CA ALA A 101 -15.52 7.60 14.18
C ALA A 101 -14.52 8.75 14.29
N ARG A 102 -15.01 9.97 14.54
CA ARG A 102 -14.16 11.13 14.84
C ARG A 102 -13.44 11.01 16.20
N ASP A 103 -13.64 9.91 16.92
CA ASP A 103 -13.37 9.79 18.36
C ASP A 103 -12.62 8.51 18.76
N ASP A 104 -12.01 7.76 17.82
CA ASP A 104 -11.18 6.62 18.20
C ASP A 104 -9.70 7.00 18.45
N ARG A 105 -9.08 6.32 19.43
CA ARG A 105 -7.70 6.60 19.89
C ARG A 105 -6.70 6.65 18.73
N PHE A 106 -6.83 5.73 17.79
CA PHE A 106 -6.00 5.66 16.59
C PHE A 106 -6.02 6.98 15.81
N CYS A 107 -7.21 7.51 15.51
CA CYS A 107 -7.35 8.77 14.79
C CYS A 107 -6.68 9.92 15.54
N HIS A 108 -6.89 10.02 16.85
CA HIS A 108 -6.29 11.07 17.68
C HIS A 108 -4.77 10.99 17.70
N GLU A 109 -4.20 9.81 17.97
CA GLU A 109 -2.75 9.62 18.07
C GLU A 109 -2.04 9.90 16.74
N VAL A 110 -2.61 9.43 15.62
CA VAL A 110 -2.07 9.70 14.27
C VAL A 110 -2.11 11.19 13.94
N ARG A 111 -3.23 11.86 14.24
CA ARG A 111 -3.40 13.29 13.99
C ARG A 111 -2.44 14.15 14.81
N ASP A 112 -2.31 13.82 16.10
CA ASP A 112 -1.40 14.48 17.03
C ASP A 112 0.06 14.34 16.58
N ARG A 113 0.47 13.12 16.21
CA ARG A 113 1.83 12.83 15.73
C ARG A 113 2.13 13.55 14.42
N ASP A 114 1.26 13.43 13.42
CA ASP A 114 1.65 13.77 12.04
C ASP A 114 1.34 15.21 11.64
N ARG A 115 0.13 15.71 11.97
CA ARG A 115 -0.33 17.09 11.70
C ARG A 115 -0.27 17.55 10.22
N ARG A 116 0.04 16.65 9.28
CA ARG A 116 0.19 16.88 7.84
C ARG A 116 -0.03 15.57 7.08
N CYS A 117 -0.22 15.66 5.77
CA CYS A 117 -0.10 14.49 4.90
C CYS A 117 1.37 14.09 4.84
N VAL A 118 1.76 12.95 5.44
CA VAL A 118 3.18 12.56 5.55
C VAL A 118 3.80 12.13 4.22
N ILE A 119 2.97 11.79 3.23
CA ILE A 119 3.42 11.44 1.87
C ILE A 119 3.58 12.69 1.00
N SER A 120 2.59 13.59 0.98
CA SER A 120 2.63 14.79 0.15
C SER A 120 3.26 16.01 0.83
N GLY A 121 3.55 15.93 2.13
CA GLY A 121 4.03 17.04 2.95
C GLY A 121 3.03 18.19 3.09
N LEU A 122 1.77 18.01 2.67
CA LEU A 122 0.74 19.05 2.80
C LEU A 122 0.41 19.26 4.27
N ILE A 123 0.76 20.44 4.80
CA ILE A 123 0.58 20.79 6.21
C ILE A 123 -0.89 21.08 6.50
N ASN A 124 -1.43 20.57 7.61
CA ASN A 124 -2.69 21.08 8.16
C ASN A 124 -2.39 22.35 8.97
N PRO A 125 -2.92 23.54 8.63
CA PRO A 125 -2.61 24.77 9.34
C PRO A 125 -2.92 24.68 10.84
N GLU A 126 -2.13 25.36 11.67
CA GLU A 126 -2.32 25.35 13.13
C GLU A 126 -3.73 25.77 13.55
N ALA A 127 -4.27 26.81 12.91
CA ALA A 127 -5.64 27.28 13.15
C ALA A 127 -6.70 26.21 12.83
N HIS A 128 -6.44 25.33 11.86
CA HIS A 128 -7.32 24.20 11.59
C HIS A 128 -7.19 23.13 12.67
N ILE A 129 -5.97 22.77 13.07
CA ILE A 129 -5.72 21.78 14.13
C ILE A 129 -6.36 22.21 15.45
N GLN A 130 -6.20 23.48 15.83
CA GLN A 130 -6.81 24.05 17.05
C GLN A 130 -8.34 24.07 17.01
N ALA A 131 -8.92 24.13 15.81
CA ALA A 131 -10.37 24.06 15.60
C ALA A 131 -10.87 22.62 15.35
N ASP A 132 -10.02 21.60 15.57
CA ASP A 132 -10.26 20.20 15.23
C ASP A 132 -10.71 19.97 13.77
N ASN A 133 -10.29 20.87 12.87
CA ASN A 133 -10.62 20.81 11.47
C ASN A 133 -9.60 19.94 10.72
N TRP A 134 -9.97 18.67 10.52
CA TRP A 134 -9.21 17.71 9.73
C TRP A 134 -9.75 17.56 8.30
N SER A 135 -10.53 18.52 7.81
CA SER A 135 -11.11 18.45 6.47
C SER A 135 -10.02 18.26 5.41
N GLY A 136 -10.17 17.20 4.61
CA GLY A 136 -9.19 16.82 3.59
C GLY A 136 -8.03 15.95 4.08
N PHE A 137 -7.94 15.67 5.38
CA PHE A 137 -6.95 14.76 5.99
C PHE A 137 -7.63 13.56 6.65
N GLN A 138 -7.06 12.38 6.45
CA GLN A 138 -7.60 11.11 6.92
C GLN A 138 -6.47 10.25 7.51
N PRO A 139 -6.63 9.75 8.75
CA PRO A 139 -5.77 8.69 9.27
C PRO A 139 -5.94 7.45 8.39
N ALA A 140 -4.81 6.90 7.94
CA ALA A 140 -4.76 5.73 7.08
C ALA A 140 -4.04 4.61 7.81
N HIS A 141 -4.68 3.45 7.94
CA HIS A 141 -3.97 2.25 8.40
C HIS A 141 -3.02 1.75 7.30
N ILE A 142 -1.87 1.22 7.68
CA ILE A 142 -0.90 0.60 6.76
C ILE A 142 -1.37 -0.82 6.45
N PHE A 143 -1.57 -1.62 7.49
CA PHE A 143 -2.24 -2.91 7.40
C PHE A 143 -3.75 -2.71 7.57
N PRO A 144 -4.59 -3.18 6.62
CA PRO A 144 -6.03 -2.97 6.65
C PRO A 144 -6.70 -3.62 7.87
N PRO A 145 -7.51 -2.86 8.62
CA PRO A 145 -8.23 -3.39 9.77
C PRO A 145 -9.28 -4.46 9.42
N GLU A 146 -9.75 -4.51 8.18
CA GLU A 146 -10.70 -5.54 7.71
C GLU A 146 -10.11 -6.95 7.71
N HIS A 147 -8.77 -7.06 7.77
CA HIS A 147 -8.04 -8.33 7.77
C HIS A 147 -7.49 -8.69 9.16
N GLU A 148 -8.23 -8.35 10.23
CA GLU A 148 -7.83 -8.59 11.62
C GLU A 148 -7.57 -10.09 11.95
N SER A 149 -8.28 -11.00 11.28
CA SER A 149 -8.02 -12.44 11.39
C SER A 149 -6.64 -12.83 10.86
N LEU A 150 -6.26 -12.28 9.70
CA LEU A 150 -4.93 -12.48 9.11
C LEU A 150 -3.84 -11.81 9.95
N TRP A 151 -4.11 -10.60 10.46
CA TRP A 151 -3.25 -9.91 11.41
C TRP A 151 -2.89 -10.79 12.61
N THR A 152 -3.89 -11.44 13.18
CA THR A 152 -3.73 -12.33 14.34
C THR A 152 -3.03 -13.63 13.95
N GLN A 153 -3.42 -14.25 12.83
CA GLN A 153 -2.86 -15.52 12.38
C GLN A 153 -1.36 -15.42 12.04
N CYS A 154 -0.95 -14.30 11.43
CA CYS A 154 0.43 -14.05 11.05
C CYS A 154 1.24 -13.31 12.12
N ASP A 155 0.64 -13.01 13.27
CA ASP A 155 1.26 -12.34 14.40
C ASP A 155 1.94 -11.00 14.00
N TYR A 156 1.27 -10.22 13.14
CA TYR A 156 1.79 -8.91 12.71
C TYR A 156 1.83 -7.89 13.88
N GLY A 157 1.06 -8.14 14.94
CA GLY A 157 1.04 -7.33 16.15
C GLY A 157 2.28 -7.47 17.04
N ARG A 158 3.14 -8.47 16.84
CA ARG A 158 4.30 -8.69 17.72
C ARG A 158 5.29 -7.53 17.79
N GLU A 159 5.41 -6.78 16.68
CA GLU A 159 6.34 -5.64 16.57
C GLU A 159 5.69 -4.32 17.02
N ILE A 160 4.42 -4.37 17.46
CA ILE A 160 3.70 -3.21 17.97
C ILE A 160 4.04 -2.99 19.43
N THR A 161 4.56 -1.81 19.74
CA THR A 161 5.13 -1.48 21.06
C THR A 161 4.40 -0.36 21.80
N ASP A 162 3.53 0.39 21.13
CA ASP A 162 2.78 1.51 21.72
C ASP A 162 1.48 1.08 22.42
N ILE A 163 1.09 -0.19 22.30
CA ILE A 163 -0.08 -0.77 22.97
C ILE A 163 0.36 -1.93 23.86
N ASP A 164 -0.03 -1.85 25.14
CA ASP A 164 0.10 -2.93 26.10
C ASP A 164 -1.00 -3.99 25.89
N ASP A 165 -0.60 -5.26 25.80
CA ASP A 165 -1.49 -6.41 25.62
C ASP A 165 -2.51 -6.59 26.75
N THR A 166 -2.26 -6.00 27.92
CA THR A 166 -3.14 -6.08 29.09
C THR A 166 -4.39 -5.19 28.99
N LEU A 167 -4.39 -4.19 28.09
CA LEU A 167 -5.47 -3.20 27.98
C LEU A 167 -6.63 -3.65 27.07
N GLY A 168 -6.58 -4.86 26.53
CA GLY A 168 -7.62 -5.40 25.64
C GLY A 168 -7.82 -4.60 24.35
N THR A 169 -6.96 -3.63 24.05
CA THR A 169 -7.06 -2.84 22.83
C THR A 169 -6.41 -3.60 21.67
N PRO A 170 -7.10 -3.75 20.53
CA PRO A 170 -6.51 -4.41 19.36
C PRO A 170 -5.25 -3.67 18.89
N LYS A 171 -4.11 -4.38 18.84
CA LYS A 171 -2.84 -3.85 18.31
C LYS A 171 -2.92 -3.38 16.85
N ILE A 172 -3.94 -3.82 16.11
CA ILE A 172 -4.20 -3.36 14.74
C ILE A 172 -4.63 -1.89 14.67
N ASP A 173 -5.20 -1.32 15.75
CA ASP A 173 -5.53 0.11 15.86
C ASP A 173 -4.40 0.90 16.58
N SER A 174 -3.15 0.42 16.49
CA SER A 174 -1.93 1.12 16.91
C SER A 174 -1.62 2.33 16.04
N CYS A 175 -1.09 3.40 16.64
CA CYS A 175 -0.55 4.54 15.92
C CYS A 175 0.63 4.13 15.00
N GLN A 176 1.39 3.09 15.39
CA GLN A 176 2.47 2.54 14.56
C GLN A 176 1.95 1.83 13.28
N ASN A 177 0.67 1.43 13.25
CA ASN A 177 -0.01 0.88 12.07
C ASN A 177 -0.70 1.96 11.22
N GLY A 178 -0.38 3.25 11.39
CA GLY A 178 -1.01 4.26 10.56
C GLY A 178 -0.28 5.58 10.47
N PHE A 179 -0.71 6.40 9.52
CA PHE A 179 -0.26 7.78 9.37
C PHE A 179 -1.31 8.65 8.68
N LEU A 180 -1.16 9.97 8.81
CA LEU A 180 -2.11 10.94 8.29
C LEU A 180 -1.83 11.24 6.82
N LEU A 181 -2.88 11.13 5.99
CA LEU A 181 -2.83 11.37 4.55
C LEU A 181 -3.86 12.41 4.10
N GLY A 182 -3.58 13.10 3.00
CA GLY A 182 -4.60 13.83 2.27
C GLY A 182 -5.55 12.85 1.58
N SER A 183 -6.84 13.17 1.47
CA SER A 183 -7.87 12.24 0.97
C SER A 183 -7.53 11.58 -0.37
N GLY A 184 -7.09 12.35 -1.36
CA GLY A 184 -6.69 11.80 -2.67
C GLY A 184 -5.44 10.89 -2.60
N THR A 185 -4.50 11.20 -1.69
CA THR A 185 -3.34 10.35 -1.43
C THR A 185 -3.74 9.07 -0.70
N HIS A 186 -4.67 9.16 0.25
CA HIS A 186 -5.22 8.03 0.99
C HIS A 186 -5.88 7.02 0.07
N THR A 187 -6.74 7.48 -0.84
CA THR A 187 -7.36 6.62 -1.86
C THR A 187 -6.33 5.85 -2.69
N LYS A 188 -5.28 6.53 -3.18
CA LYS A 188 -4.23 5.87 -3.96
C LYS A 188 -3.38 4.90 -3.10
N PHE A 189 -3.18 5.20 -1.82
CA PHE A 189 -2.46 4.33 -0.89
C PHE A 189 -3.23 3.04 -0.58
N ASP A 190 -4.54 3.12 -0.35
CA ASP A 190 -5.41 1.96 -0.14
C ASP A 190 -5.50 1.07 -1.39
N GLN A 191 -5.41 1.65 -2.57
CA GLN A 191 -5.33 0.92 -3.84
C GLN A 191 -3.94 0.37 -4.17
N TYR A 192 -2.97 0.52 -3.27
CA TYR A 192 -1.57 0.16 -3.47
C TYR A 192 -0.89 0.84 -4.66
N LEU A 193 -1.38 2.01 -5.10
CA LEU A 193 -0.78 2.79 -6.19
C LEU A 193 0.38 3.67 -5.69
N ILE A 194 0.45 3.92 -4.39
CA ILE A 194 1.53 4.62 -3.71
C ILE A 194 2.04 3.70 -2.61
N ALA A 195 3.35 3.53 -2.51
CA ALA A 195 4.00 2.77 -1.46
C ALA A 195 5.21 3.52 -0.92
N VAL A 196 5.68 3.13 0.26
CA VAL A 196 6.91 3.65 0.87
C VAL A 196 7.88 2.49 1.05
N ASN A 197 9.10 2.63 0.54
CA ASN A 197 10.17 1.67 0.76
C ASN A 197 11.05 2.09 1.94
N PRO A 198 10.88 1.52 3.15
CA PRO A 198 11.70 1.88 4.31
C PRO A 198 13.17 1.47 4.14
N ASP A 199 13.47 0.52 3.25
CA ASP A 199 14.84 0.03 3.00
C ASP A 199 15.60 0.88 1.97
N ASP A 200 14.93 1.85 1.34
CA ASP A 200 15.53 2.85 0.44
C ASP A 200 15.24 4.26 0.96
N ASN A 201 15.72 4.53 2.17
CA ASN A 201 15.58 5.82 2.86
C ASN A 201 14.11 6.32 2.92
N TYR A 202 13.14 5.42 3.07
CA TYR A 202 11.70 5.76 3.06
C TYR A 202 11.24 6.44 1.77
N LYS A 203 11.82 6.06 0.63
CA LYS A 203 11.42 6.60 -0.67
C LYS A 203 9.99 6.19 -1.02
N ILE A 204 9.23 7.16 -1.50
CA ILE A 204 7.87 7.02 -1.98
C ILE A 204 7.94 6.57 -3.44
N VAL A 205 7.22 5.50 -3.76
CA VAL A 205 7.12 4.94 -5.12
C VAL A 205 5.68 5.01 -5.58
N VAL A 206 5.47 5.56 -6.77
CA VAL A 206 4.15 5.67 -7.40
C VAL A 206 4.07 4.72 -8.60
N PHE A 207 3.16 3.75 -8.54
CA PHE A 207 2.95 2.70 -9.56
C PHE A 207 1.90 3.08 -10.63
N ASP A 208 1.52 4.35 -10.67
CA ASP A 208 0.56 4.95 -11.60
C ASP A 208 1.13 6.29 -12.10
N ILE A 209 0.43 6.99 -12.99
CA ILE A 209 0.79 8.36 -13.37
C ILE A 209 0.83 9.25 -12.13
N ASP A 210 1.99 9.85 -11.87
CA ASP A 210 2.23 10.68 -10.70
C ASP A 210 1.68 12.11 -10.87
N ILE A 211 0.35 12.22 -10.86
CA ILE A 211 -0.36 13.51 -10.98
C ILE A 211 -0.14 14.45 -9.78
N PHE A 212 0.38 13.93 -8.67
CA PHE A 212 0.59 14.66 -7.42
C PHE A 212 2.06 15.02 -7.16
N GLY A 213 2.99 14.59 -8.00
CA GLY A 213 4.43 14.82 -7.82
C GLY A 213 4.98 14.17 -6.55
N LEU A 214 4.57 12.94 -6.28
CA LEU A 214 4.93 12.17 -5.08
C LEU A 214 6.11 11.20 -5.31
N ASP A 215 6.32 10.74 -6.54
CA ASP A 215 7.34 9.73 -6.87
C ASP A 215 8.74 10.24 -6.53
N GLY A 216 9.51 9.43 -5.80
CA GLY A 216 10.87 9.76 -5.38
C GLY A 216 10.99 10.70 -4.19
N ARG A 217 9.88 11.20 -3.64
CA ARG A 217 9.90 11.93 -2.37
C ARG A 217 10.25 10.98 -1.22
N ILE A 218 10.61 11.55 -0.08
CA ILE A 218 10.88 10.80 1.15
C ILE A 218 9.71 10.98 2.10
N LEU A 219 9.26 9.90 2.75
CA LEU A 219 8.24 9.95 3.80
C LEU A 219 8.65 10.98 4.87
N ASP A 220 7.70 11.85 5.25
CA ASP A 220 7.98 12.94 6.19
C ASP A 220 8.57 12.37 7.50
N PRO A 221 9.69 12.92 8.01
CA PRO A 221 10.34 12.41 9.21
C PRO A 221 9.47 12.46 10.47
N VAL A 222 8.42 13.29 10.51
CA VAL A 222 7.55 13.46 11.68
C VAL A 222 6.95 12.13 12.15
N CYS A 223 6.55 11.25 11.24
CA CYS A 223 5.91 9.98 11.57
C CYS A 223 6.91 8.85 11.82
N ARG A 224 8.22 9.10 11.66
CA ARG A 224 9.30 8.10 11.76
C ARG A 224 10.44 8.57 12.65
N ASN A 225 10.16 9.46 13.60
CA ASN A 225 11.13 9.88 14.60
C ASN A 225 11.53 8.67 15.47
N PRO A 226 12.81 8.27 15.52
CA PRO A 226 13.25 7.14 16.35
C PRO A 226 12.98 7.33 17.85
N ASP A 227 12.87 8.57 18.32
CA ASP A 227 12.60 8.89 19.72
C ASP A 227 11.09 8.91 20.06
N ASP A 228 10.19 8.85 19.07
CA ASP A 228 8.75 8.72 19.31
C ASP A 228 8.35 7.23 19.32
N PRO A 229 7.88 6.67 20.45
CA PRO A 229 7.46 5.27 20.51
C PRO A 229 6.26 4.98 19.59
N ARG A 230 5.51 6.00 19.15
CA ARG A 230 4.40 5.87 18.20
C ARG A 230 4.84 5.93 16.75
N ARG A 231 6.14 5.96 16.45
CA ARG A 231 6.64 6.00 15.07
C ARG A 231 6.07 4.87 14.23
N VAL A 232 5.85 5.14 12.95
CA VAL A 232 5.37 4.17 11.97
C VAL A 232 6.28 2.94 11.96
N SER A 233 5.67 1.76 11.93
CA SER A 233 6.39 0.48 11.88
C SER A 233 7.01 0.25 10.51
N ASP A 234 8.34 0.13 10.46
CA ASP A 234 9.08 -0.23 9.25
C ASP A 234 8.64 -1.58 8.71
N GLN A 235 8.27 -2.53 9.59
CA GLN A 235 7.81 -3.84 9.18
C GLN A 235 6.47 -3.77 8.44
N LEU A 236 5.55 -2.93 8.89
CA LEU A 236 4.27 -2.72 8.22
C LEU A 236 4.45 -1.97 6.90
N LEU A 237 5.37 -1.01 6.83
CA LEU A 237 5.76 -0.36 5.57
C LEU A 237 6.32 -1.38 4.57
N ARG A 238 7.23 -2.28 4.99
CA ARG A 238 7.75 -3.37 4.15
C ARG A 238 6.62 -4.28 3.65
N TRP A 239 5.69 -4.63 4.53
CA TRP A 239 4.52 -5.42 4.16
C TRP A 239 3.68 -4.72 3.08
N HIS A 240 3.34 -3.44 3.26
CA HIS A 240 2.54 -2.67 2.30
C HIS A 240 3.28 -2.49 0.97
N PHE A 241 4.59 -2.24 1.03
CA PHE A 241 5.45 -2.17 -0.17
C PHE A 241 5.44 -3.48 -0.96
N ARG A 242 5.55 -4.63 -0.28
CA ARG A 242 5.46 -5.96 -0.90
C ARG A 242 4.09 -6.19 -1.55
N GLN A 243 3.00 -5.84 -0.86
CA GLN A 243 1.64 -5.93 -1.43
C GLN A 243 1.46 -5.03 -2.64
N SER A 244 2.06 -3.83 -2.63
CA SER A 244 2.05 -2.92 -3.76
C SER A 244 2.81 -3.45 -4.96
N ILE A 245 3.92 -4.14 -4.74
CA ILE A 245 4.64 -4.83 -5.81
C ILE A 245 3.79 -5.97 -6.38
N PHE A 246 3.13 -6.77 -5.54
CA PHE A 246 2.25 -7.84 -6.01
C PHE A 246 1.09 -7.33 -6.86
N ALA A 247 0.42 -6.27 -6.39
CA ALA A 247 -0.70 -5.68 -7.10
C ALA A 247 -0.31 -5.10 -8.46
N ASN A 248 0.86 -4.45 -8.56
CA ASN A 248 1.20 -3.65 -9.73
C ASN A 248 2.21 -4.31 -10.68
N VAL A 249 3.03 -5.25 -10.23
CA VAL A 249 4.19 -5.74 -10.98
C VAL A 249 3.96 -7.11 -11.63
N ARG A 250 3.19 -8.00 -10.99
CA ARG A 250 2.99 -9.39 -11.43
C ARG A 250 2.27 -9.53 -12.78
N ARG A 251 2.40 -10.74 -13.35
CA ARG A 251 1.85 -11.16 -14.65
C ARG A 251 0.32 -11.10 -14.72
N VAL A 252 -0.35 -11.73 -13.74
CA VAL A 252 -1.82 -11.73 -13.60
C VAL A 252 -2.20 -10.57 -12.69
N ARG A 253 -3.23 -9.83 -13.10
CA ARG A 253 -3.47 -8.45 -12.68
C ARG A 253 -4.42 -8.44 -11.50
N GLU A 254 -4.06 -7.71 -10.45
CA GLU A 254 -5.03 -7.37 -9.41
C GLU A 254 -5.88 -6.18 -9.87
N PRO A 255 -7.20 -6.19 -9.63
CA PRO A 255 -8.07 -5.11 -10.05
C PRO A 255 -7.73 -3.80 -9.34
N ILE A 256 -8.00 -2.67 -10.00
CA ILE A 256 -8.33 -1.45 -9.28
C ILE A 256 -9.84 -1.52 -9.06
N PHE A 257 -10.24 -1.57 -7.80
CA PHE A 257 -11.64 -1.59 -7.42
C PHE A 257 -12.27 -0.22 -7.70
N GLU A 258 -13.40 -0.22 -8.42
CA GLU A 258 -14.25 0.97 -8.63
C GLU A 258 -15.09 1.22 -7.38
N HIS A 259 -15.12 2.44 -6.87
CA HIS A 259 -15.82 2.79 -5.64
C HIS A 259 -16.89 3.86 -5.84
N ASP A 260 -16.92 4.49 -7.02
CA ASP A 260 -17.95 5.46 -7.38
C ASP A 260 -19.11 4.72 -8.10
N PHE A 261 -20.10 4.32 -7.30
CA PHE A 261 -21.29 3.64 -7.79
C PHE A 261 -22.44 4.64 -8.01
N PRO A 262 -23.13 4.63 -9.17
CA PRO A 262 -24.23 5.56 -9.44
C PRO A 262 -25.35 5.45 -8.39
N PRO A 263 -25.98 6.58 -8.00
CA PRO A 263 -27.13 6.55 -7.09
C PRO A 263 -28.27 5.68 -7.64
N GLY A 264 -28.83 4.80 -6.82
CA GLY A 264 -29.95 3.91 -7.17
C GLY A 264 -29.57 2.58 -7.81
N HIS A 265 -28.28 2.30 -7.99
CA HIS A 265 -27.81 0.99 -8.44
C HIS A 265 -27.73 -0.02 -7.29
N ASP A 266 -27.89 -1.30 -7.64
CA ASP A 266 -27.64 -2.41 -6.71
C ASP A 266 -26.12 -2.58 -6.52
N VAL A 267 -25.57 -1.79 -5.59
CA VAL A 267 -24.14 -1.80 -5.26
C VAL A 267 -23.65 -3.20 -4.87
N ALA A 268 -24.47 -3.99 -4.18
CA ALA A 268 -24.12 -5.36 -3.81
C ALA A 268 -24.03 -6.26 -5.05
N GLY A 269 -25.02 -6.17 -5.95
CA GLY A 269 -25.00 -6.86 -7.23
C GLY A 269 -23.80 -6.48 -8.10
N GLU A 270 -23.44 -5.20 -8.15
CA GLU A 270 -22.28 -4.73 -8.93
C GLU A 270 -20.94 -5.18 -8.34
N ILE A 271 -20.80 -5.19 -7.01
CA ILE A 271 -19.62 -5.73 -6.33
C ILE A 271 -19.49 -7.23 -6.63
N LEU A 272 -20.57 -7.99 -6.45
CA LEU A 272 -20.58 -9.45 -6.68
C LEU A 272 -20.31 -9.83 -8.14
N ALA A 273 -20.75 -9.00 -9.10
CA ALA A 273 -20.48 -9.18 -10.52
C ALA A 273 -19.06 -8.75 -10.93
N GLY A 274 -18.34 -8.04 -10.06
CA GLY A 274 -16.97 -7.57 -10.30
C GLY A 274 -15.90 -8.63 -10.05
N PRO A 275 -14.63 -8.32 -10.40
CA PRO A 275 -13.48 -9.17 -10.05
C PRO A 275 -13.40 -9.37 -8.53
N TYR A 276 -13.14 -10.61 -8.10
CA TYR A 276 -13.13 -11.00 -6.67
C TYR A 276 -14.43 -10.61 -5.95
N GLY A 277 -15.58 -10.73 -6.62
CA GLY A 277 -16.84 -10.17 -6.13
C GLY A 277 -17.28 -10.70 -4.77
N GLN A 278 -17.05 -11.99 -4.47
CA GLN A 278 -17.38 -12.57 -3.16
C GLN A 278 -16.45 -12.04 -2.08
N GLU A 279 -15.14 -12.03 -2.33
CA GLU A 279 -14.12 -11.55 -1.40
C GLU A 279 -14.29 -10.05 -1.14
N ARG A 280 -14.57 -9.28 -2.20
CA ARG A 280 -14.83 -7.85 -2.14
C ARG A 280 -16.12 -7.54 -1.38
N PHE A 281 -17.18 -8.31 -1.59
CA PHE A 281 -18.41 -8.16 -0.83
C PHE A 281 -18.17 -8.46 0.65
N ALA A 282 -17.49 -9.57 0.97
CA ALA A 282 -17.15 -9.92 2.34
C ALA A 282 -16.29 -8.83 3.01
N LEU A 283 -15.31 -8.27 2.29
CA LEU A 283 -14.47 -7.17 2.75
C LEU A 283 -15.27 -5.90 3.06
N GLU A 284 -16.19 -5.53 2.19
CA GLU A 284 -17.08 -4.37 2.37
C GLU A 284 -17.99 -4.55 3.60
N ILE A 285 -18.52 -5.76 3.80
CA ILE A 285 -19.31 -6.11 4.99
C ILE A 285 -18.43 -6.05 6.26
N ALA A 286 -17.20 -6.60 6.22
CA ALA A 286 -16.27 -6.56 7.34
C ALA A 286 -15.94 -5.11 7.75
N SER A 287 -15.65 -4.24 6.77
CA SER A 287 -15.35 -2.82 7.02
C SER A 287 -16.54 -2.11 7.67
N ARG A 288 -17.76 -2.30 7.15
CA ARG A 288 -18.99 -1.70 7.71
C ARG A 288 -19.34 -2.22 9.09
N LEU A 289 -19.23 -3.53 9.32
CA LEU A 289 -19.46 -4.14 10.64
C LEU A 289 -18.47 -3.62 11.68
N ARG A 290 -17.20 -3.44 11.29
CA ARG A 290 -16.18 -2.87 12.17
C ARG A 290 -16.51 -1.43 12.55
N GLY A 291 -16.93 -0.60 11.58
CA GLY A 291 -17.44 0.75 11.84
C GLY A 291 -18.59 0.74 12.86
N PHE A 292 -19.60 -0.09 12.63
CA PHE A 292 -20.75 -0.23 13.53
C PHE A 292 -20.38 -0.70 14.94
N LEU A 293 -19.44 -1.64 15.09
CA LEU A 293 -18.96 -2.11 16.38
C LEU A 293 -18.14 -1.06 17.14
N LYS A 294 -17.43 -0.18 16.42
CA LYS A 294 -16.76 0.98 17.03
C LYS A 294 -17.80 1.96 17.55
N ASP A 295 -18.78 2.35 16.74
CA ASP A 295 -19.83 3.31 17.12
C ASP A 295 -20.62 2.85 18.37
N ASN A 296 -20.93 1.56 18.49
CA ASN A 296 -21.67 1.05 19.65
C ASN A 296 -20.85 0.91 20.94
N ARG A 297 -19.52 0.77 20.88
CA ARG A 297 -18.69 0.75 22.10
C ARG A 297 -18.69 2.11 22.79
N PHE A 298 -18.66 3.19 22.01
CA PHE A 298 -18.71 4.56 22.54
C PHE A 298 -20.06 4.90 23.18
N CYS A 299 -21.18 4.45 22.61
CA CYS A 299 -22.52 4.65 23.20
C CYS A 299 -22.68 4.03 24.61
N HIS A 300 -21.89 3.02 24.96
CA HIS A 300 -21.94 2.38 26.28
C HIS A 300 -20.97 2.99 27.31
N GLU A 301 -19.95 3.73 26.89
CA GLU A 301 -19.02 4.42 27.81
C GLU A 301 -19.53 5.80 28.26
N GLU A 302 -20.48 6.42 27.55
CA GLU A 302 -21.12 7.69 27.97
C GLU A 302 -22.25 7.53 29.01
N THR A 303 -22.54 6.31 29.49
CA THR A 303 -23.65 6.05 30.45
C THR A 303 -23.22 5.61 31.85
N LEU A 304 -21.96 5.85 32.25
CA LEU A 304 -21.47 5.59 33.61
C LEU A 304 -20.88 6.83 34.27
#